data_AF-A0A4U2DC88-F1
#
_entry.id   AF-A0A4U2DC88-F1
#
_cell.length_a   1.000
_cell.length_b   1.000
_cell.length_c   1.000
_cell.angle_alpha   90.00
_cell.angle_beta   90.00
_cell.angle_gamma   90.00
#
_symmetry.space_group_name_H-M   'P 1'
#
loop_
_entity.id
_entity.type
_entity.pdbx_description
1 polymer ?
#
loop_
_entity_poly.entity_id
_entity_poly.type
_entity_poly.pdbx_seq_one_letter_code
_entity_poly.pdbx_strand_id
1 'polypeptide(L)'
;LGVVPAMFNINEPVIFGSPIVMNPIMFIPFVGAPMINAIIAYFATSMDWIGKMVSLVPWTAPAPIGAAWGAGWQLNNAVLVFILIGVNLVVYY
;
A
#
# COMPACT_ATOMS: atom_id res chain seq x y z
N LEU A 1 -7.13 -18.02 2.13
CA LEU A 1 -7.08 -17.93 3.61
C LEU A 1 -6.39 -16.64 4.12
N GLY A 2 -5.53 -15.96 3.35
CA GLY A 2 -4.86 -14.72 3.78
C GLY A 2 -5.57 -13.39 3.48
N VAL A 3 -6.73 -13.39 2.82
CA VAL A 3 -7.39 -12.14 2.34
C VAL A 3 -7.91 -11.27 3.49
N VAL A 4 -8.53 -11.89 4.50
CA VAL A 4 -9.08 -11.18 5.66
C VAL A 4 -7.98 -10.47 6.48
N PRO A 5 -6.87 -11.12 6.87
CA PRO A 5 -5.78 -10.42 7.55
C PRO A 5 -5.10 -9.38 6.65
N ALA A 6 -4.96 -9.65 5.35
CA ALA A 6 -4.35 -8.70 4.41
C ALA A 6 -5.12 -7.37 4.29
N MET A 7 -6.46 -7.38 4.47
CA MET A 7 -7.26 -6.15 4.51
C MET A 7 -6.89 -5.21 5.67
N PHE A 8 -6.31 -5.75 6.75
CA PHE A 8 -5.82 -5.00 7.90
C PHE A 8 -4.30 -4.83 7.88
N ASN A 9 -3.67 -4.93 6.71
CA ASN A 9 -2.22 -4.86 6.51
C ASN A 9 -1.42 -5.96 7.23
N ILE A 10 -2.06 -7.08 7.60
CA ILE A 10 -1.42 -8.26 8.21
C ILE A 10 -1.07 -9.23 7.07
N ASN A 11 0.18 -9.19 6.61
CA ASN A 11 0.66 -9.90 5.42
C ASN A 11 1.42 -11.20 5.74
N GLU A 12 1.64 -11.52 7.00
CA GLU A 12 2.35 -12.70 7.49
C GLU A 12 1.80 -14.02 6.91
N PRO A 13 0.48 -14.26 6.82
CA PRO A 13 -0.04 -15.50 6.24
C PRO A 13 0.28 -15.67 4.76
N VAL A 14 0.50 -14.57 4.03
CA VAL A 14 0.85 -14.58 2.60
C VAL A 14 2.36 -14.74 2.45
N ILE A 15 3.15 -13.99 3.23
CA ILE A 15 4.62 -14.00 3.19
C ILE A 15 5.21 -15.33 3.64
N PHE A 16 4.58 -15.99 4.63
CA PHE A 16 5.02 -17.32 5.09
C PHE A 16 4.27 -18.47 4.41
N GLY A 17 3.02 -18.25 3.99
CA GLY A 17 2.20 -19.29 3.33
C GLY A 17 2.58 -19.52 1.85
N SER A 18 3.06 -18.49 1.17
CA SER A 18 3.81 -18.64 -0.08
C SER A 18 5.29 -18.42 0.25
N PRO A 19 6.25 -19.22 -0.27
CA PRO A 19 7.66 -19.10 0.10
C PRO A 19 8.32 -17.86 -0.53
N ILE A 20 7.73 -16.67 -0.35
CA ILE A 20 8.22 -15.38 -0.88
C ILE A 20 9.60 -15.07 -0.27
N VAL A 21 9.79 -15.35 1.02
CA VAL A 21 11.04 -15.06 1.74
C VAL A 21 12.23 -15.84 1.18
N MET A 22 12.02 -17.07 0.70
CA MET A 22 13.08 -17.93 0.17
C MET A 22 13.12 -17.97 -1.36
N ASN A 23 12.20 -17.30 -2.05
CA ASN A 23 12.15 -17.27 -3.52
C ASN A 23 12.70 -15.94 -4.06
N PRO A 24 13.89 -15.94 -4.68
CA PRO A 24 14.52 -14.72 -5.22
C PRO A 24 13.66 -13.99 -6.26
N ILE A 25 12.83 -14.74 -7.01
CA ILE A 25 11.96 -14.18 -8.06
C ILE A 25 10.83 -13.35 -7.44
N MET A 26 10.30 -13.78 -6.29
CA MET A 26 9.23 -13.06 -5.58
C MET A 26 9.78 -11.98 -4.64
N PHE A 27 11.06 -12.06 -4.27
CA PHE A 27 11.73 -11.05 -3.45
C PHE A 27 11.89 -9.71 -4.20
N ILE A 28 12.20 -9.74 -5.49
CA ILE A 28 12.35 -8.55 -6.33
C ILE A 28 11.07 -7.68 -6.35
N PRO A 29 9.88 -8.21 -6.69
CA PRO A 29 8.65 -7.42 -6.65
C PRO A 29 8.26 -7.05 -5.21
N PHE A 30 8.59 -7.87 -4.21
CA PHE A 30 8.31 -7.57 -2.80
C PHE A 30 9.03 -6.30 -2.30
N VAL A 31 10.27 -6.06 -2.73
CA VAL A 31 11.02 -4.85 -2.38
C VAL A 31 10.75 -3.72 -3.39
N GLY A 32 10.58 -4.05 -4.67
CA GLY A 32 10.35 -3.08 -5.74
C GLY A 32 8.99 -2.38 -5.66
N ALA A 33 7.92 -3.12 -5.39
CA ALA A 33 6.56 -2.57 -5.27
C ALA A 33 6.44 -1.44 -4.23
N PRO A 34 6.91 -1.59 -2.97
CA PRO A 34 6.85 -0.50 -2.00
C PRO A 34 7.75 0.68 -2.38
N MET A 35 8.90 0.46 -3.02
CA MET A 35 9.74 1.57 -3.51
C MET A 35 9.02 2.40 -4.59
N ILE A 36 8.41 1.74 -5.57
CA ILE A 36 7.64 2.42 -6.62
C ILE A 36 6.46 3.18 -6.00
N ASN A 37 5.72 2.55 -5.09
CA ASN A 37 4.60 3.20 -4.41
C ASN A 37 5.03 4.42 -3.59
N ALA A 38 6.18 4.34 -2.90
CA ALA A 38 6.73 5.46 -2.15
C ALA A 38 7.09 6.64 -3.07
N ILE A 39 7.67 6.37 -4.24
CA ILE A 39 8.01 7.40 -5.23
C ILE A 39 6.73 8.07 -5.76
N ILE A 40 5.71 7.29 -6.14
CA ILE A 40 4.42 7.81 -6.63
C ILE A 40 3.73 8.65 -5.54
N ALA A 41 3.68 8.15 -4.31
CA ALA A 41 3.08 8.87 -3.19
C ALA A 41 3.83 10.16 -2.85
N TYR A 42 5.16 10.15 -2.96
CA TYR A 42 5.99 11.35 -2.76
C TYR A 42 5.67 12.41 -3.82
N PHE A 43 5.64 12.02 -5.10
CA PHE A 43 5.32 12.96 -6.18
C PHE A 43 3.90 13.50 -6.07
N ALA A 44 2.92 12.63 -5.80
CA ALA A 44 1.53 13.06 -5.62
C ALA A 44 1.37 14.03 -4.43
N THR A 45 2.13 13.84 -3.35
CA THR A 45 2.17 14.79 -2.21
C THR A 45 2.88 16.10 -2.60
N SER A 46 3.97 16.03 -3.36
CA SER A 46 4.73 17.21 -3.78
C SER A 46 3.97 18.11 -4.76
N MET A 47 3.10 17.52 -5.58
CA MET A 47 2.22 18.23 -6.53
C MET A 47 0.93 18.75 -5.88
N ASP A 48 0.79 18.63 -4.56
CA ASP A 48 -0.41 18.99 -3.78
C ASP A 48 -1.70 18.29 -4.30
N TRP A 49 -1.54 17.14 -4.95
CA TRP A 49 -2.68 16.38 -5.48
C TRP A 49 -3.40 15.61 -4.38
N ILE A 50 -2.67 15.22 -3.34
CA ILE A 50 -3.14 14.52 -2.15
C ILE A 50 -2.78 15.30 -0.88
N GLY A 51 -3.62 15.14 0.13
CA GLY A 51 -3.41 15.76 1.43
C GLY A 51 -2.22 15.19 2.15
N LYS A 52 -1.45 16.09 2.75
CA LYS A 52 -0.41 15.75 3.72
C LYS A 52 -1.06 15.05 4.91
N MET A 53 -0.34 14.11 5.52
CA MET A 53 -0.84 13.40 6.70
C MET A 53 -1.01 14.39 7.87
N VAL A 54 -2.27 14.54 8.33
CA VAL A 54 -2.69 15.41 9.43
C VAL A 54 -2.84 14.62 10.74
N SER A 55 -3.16 13.33 10.66
CA SER A 55 -3.37 12.45 11.82
C SER A 55 -2.74 11.08 11.64
N LEU A 56 -2.15 10.57 12.73
CA LEU A 56 -1.61 9.22 12.82
C LEU A 56 -2.76 8.22 13.00
N VAL A 57 -3.12 7.54 11.92
CA VAL A 57 -4.14 6.49 11.91
C VAL A 57 -3.49 5.15 12.28
N PRO A 58 -4.20 4.23 12.96
CA PRO A 58 -3.71 2.87 13.18
C PRO A 58 -3.28 2.21 11.86
N TRP A 59 -2.11 1.59 11.86
CA TRP A 59 -1.56 0.91 10.67
C TRP A 59 -2.40 -0.30 10.23
N THR A 60 -3.26 -0.81 11.10
CA THR A 60 -4.24 -1.86 10.79
C THR A 60 -5.48 -1.35 10.05
N ALA A 61 -5.64 -0.03 9.89
CA ALA A 61 -6.77 0.51 9.17
C ALA A 61 -6.74 0.07 7.69
N PRO A 62 -7.90 -0.31 7.11
CA PRO A 62 -7.97 -0.67 5.69
C PRO A 62 -7.37 0.43 4.81
N ALA A 63 -6.43 0.08 3.94
CA ALA A 63 -5.55 1.06 3.27
C ALA A 63 -6.29 2.26 2.62
N PRO A 64 -7.41 2.09 1.88
CA PRO A 64 -8.13 3.24 1.31
C PRO A 64 -8.76 4.17 2.36
N ILE A 65 -9.28 3.59 3.45
CA ILE A 65 -9.93 4.33 4.54
C ILE A 65 -8.88 5.00 5.41
N GLY A 66 -7.80 4.29 5.73
CA GLY A 66 -6.68 4.82 6.51
C GLY A 66 -5.99 6.00 5.84
N ALA A 67 -5.81 5.94 4.52
CA ALA A 67 -5.21 7.03 3.75
C ALA A 67 -6.08 8.29 3.70
N ALA A 68 -7.41 8.15 3.51
CA ALA A 68 -8.33 9.28 3.56
C ALA A 68 -8.42 9.86 4.98
N TRP A 69 -8.55 9.02 6.00
CA TRP A 69 -8.65 9.46 7.39
C TRP A 69 -7.39 10.19 7.86
N GLY A 70 -6.20 9.68 7.51
CA GLY A 70 -4.92 10.27 7.87
C GLY A 70 -4.71 11.67 7.29
N ALA A 71 -5.38 11.99 6.17
CA ALA A 71 -5.36 13.32 5.55
C ALA A 71 -6.58 14.20 5.90
N GLY A 72 -7.36 13.84 6.91
CA GLY A 72 -8.55 14.61 7.30
C GLY A 72 -9.75 14.39 6.37
N TRP A 73 -10.01 13.14 5.99
CA TRP A 73 -11.09 12.71 5.09
C TRP A 73 -10.98 13.20 3.64
N GLN A 74 -9.76 13.43 3.17
CA GLN A 74 -9.53 13.77 1.76
C GLN A 74 -9.64 12.52 0.88
N LEU A 75 -10.68 12.47 0.04
CA LEU A 75 -10.98 11.35 -0.85
C LEU A 75 -9.88 11.13 -1.92
N ASN A 76 -9.12 12.17 -2.27
CA ASN A 76 -8.00 12.06 -3.20
C ASN A 76 -6.97 11.02 -2.71
N ASN A 77 -6.76 10.91 -1.40
CA ASN A 77 -5.82 9.95 -0.83
C ASN A 77 -6.33 8.51 -0.95
N ALA A 78 -7.65 8.28 -0.87
CA ALA A 78 -8.23 6.97 -1.14
C ALA A 78 -8.10 6.58 -2.61
N VAL A 79 -8.29 7.53 -3.53
CA VAL A 79 -8.12 7.30 -4.98
C VAL A 79 -6.68 6.91 -5.31
N LEU A 80 -5.70 7.58 -4.69
CA LEU A 80 -4.28 7.22 -4.84
C LEU A 80 -4.04 5.75 -4.43
N VAL A 81 -4.62 5.29 -3.32
CA VAL A 81 -4.47 3.90 -2.88
C VAL A 81 -4.98 2.92 -3.93
N PHE A 82 -6.10 3.20 -4.60
CA PHE A 82 -6.59 2.35 -5.70
C PHE A 82 -5.63 2.34 -6.89
N ILE A 83 -5.00 3.48 -7.22
CA ILE A 83 -3.97 3.55 -8.26
C ILE A 83 -2.75 2.70 -7.86
N LEU A 84 -2.28 2.81 -6.61
CA LEU A 84 -1.15 2.03 -6.10
C LEU A 84 -1.45 0.52 -6.07
N ILE A 85 -2.69 0.12 -5.78
CA ILE A 85 -3.12 -1.28 -5.91
C ILE A 85 -3.01 -1.74 -7.37
N GLY A 86 -3.42 -0.91 -8.34
CA GLY A 86 -3.25 -1.20 -9.76
C GLY A 86 -1.78 -1.34 -10.17
N VAL A 87 -0.90 -0.47 -9.67
CA VAL A 87 0.56 -0.57 -9.90
C VAL A 87 1.12 -1.86 -9.30
N ASN A 88 0.71 -2.22 -8.09
CA ASN A 88 1.12 -3.49 -7.47
C ASN A 88 0.69 -4.69 -8.33
N LEU A 89 -0.52 -4.70 -8.88
CA LEU A 89 -0.94 -5.79 -9.77
C LEU A 89 -0.03 -5.95 -10.99
N VAL A 90 0.49 -4.86 -11.55
CA VAL A 90 1.43 -4.89 -12.68
C VAL A 90 2.82 -5.34 -12.25
N VAL A 91 3.29 -4.94 -11.05
CA VAL A 91 4.63 -5.31 -10.56
C VAL A 91 4.72 -6.79 -10.17
N TYR A 92 3.61 -7.38 -9.71
CA TYR A 92 3.55 -8.78 -9.29
C TYR A 92 3.16 -9.77 -10.40
N TYR A 93 2.77 -9.30 -11.60
CA TYR A 93 2.40 -10.14 -12.76
C TYR A 93 3.56 -10.24 -13.75
#